data_AF-A0A202B7W1-F1
#
_entry.id   AF-A0A202B7W1-F1
#
_cell.length_a   1.000
_cell.length_b   1.000
_cell.length_c   1.000
_cell.angle_alpha   90.00
_cell.angle_beta   90.00
_cell.angle_gamma   90.00
#
_symmetry.space_group_name_H-M   'P 1'
#
loop_
_entity.id
_entity.type
_entity.pdbx_description
1 polymer ?
#
loop_
_entity_poly.entity_id
_entity_poly.type
_entity_poly.pdbx_seq_one_letter_code
_entity_poly.pdbx_strand_id
1 'polypeptide(L)'
;MNVIGPAASQALAQASDLGQTDAEMVSLEDRLIQAFSRSAVATDAERNDIMQRLERPELISNPAELFALQQRTANYNLEVSMISTLTRKTVGAVESLLRS
;
A
#
# COMPACT_ATOMS: atom_id res chain seq x y z
N MET A 1 36.50 3.33 -39.50
CA MET A 1 36.61 3.01 -38.06
C MET A 1 35.80 4.06 -37.30
N ASN A 2 34.49 3.86 -37.12
CA ASN A 2 33.62 4.88 -36.53
C ASN A 2 33.57 4.66 -35.01
N VAL A 3 34.22 5.54 -34.26
CA VAL A 3 34.28 5.48 -32.80
C VAL A 3 32.90 5.80 -32.22
N ILE A 4 32.28 4.81 -31.61
CA ILE A 4 31.06 4.99 -30.82
C ILE A 4 31.43 5.90 -29.65
N GLY A 5 30.92 7.13 -29.65
CA GLY A 5 31.18 8.10 -28.60
C GLY A 5 30.61 7.64 -27.25
N PRO A 6 31.17 8.12 -26.12
CA PRO A 6 30.81 7.68 -24.76
C PRO A 6 29.32 7.82 -24.44
N ALA A 7 28.61 8.74 -25.10
CA ALA A 7 27.17 8.93 -24.95
C ALA A 7 26.34 7.73 -25.46
N ALA A 8 26.76 7.08 -26.55
CA ALA A 8 26.07 5.91 -27.08
C ALA A 8 26.30 4.67 -26.20
N SER A 9 27.48 4.55 -25.60
CA SER A 9 27.79 3.52 -24.60
C SER A 9 26.95 3.67 -23.33
N GLN A 10 26.72 4.91 -22.88
CA GLN A 10 25.87 5.20 -21.72
C GLN A 10 24.38 4.96 -21.99
N ALA A 11 23.89 5.30 -23.19
CA ALA A 11 22.51 5.03 -23.58
C ALA A 11 22.22 3.53 -23.69
N LEU A 12 23.18 2.73 -24.18
CA LEU A 12 23.07 1.27 -24.22
C LEU A 12 23.09 0.66 -22.82
N ALA A 13 23.91 1.19 -21.90
CA ALA A 13 23.94 0.74 -20.50
C ALA A 13 22.63 1.05 -19.75
N GLN A 14 22.03 2.23 -19.96
CA GLN A 14 20.73 2.58 -19.39
C GLN A 14 19.58 1.74 -19.99
N ALA A 15 19.67 1.38 -21.27
CA ALA A 15 18.69 0.49 -21.91
C ALA A 15 18.76 -0.95 -21.38
N SER A 16 19.95 -1.44 -20.98
CA SER A 16 20.11 -2.74 -20.32
C SER A 16 19.59 -2.75 -18.88
N ASP A 17 19.65 -1.63 -18.17
CA ASP A 17 19.13 -1.48 -16.79
C ASP A 17 17.58 -1.48 -16.72
N LEU A 18 16.92 -1.18 -17.85
CA LEU A 18 15.46 -1.23 -18.00
C LEU A 18 14.91 -2.64 -18.26
N GLY A 19 15.76 -3.65 -18.37
CA GLY A 19 15.37 -4.99 -18.78
C GLY A 19 16.07 -6.05 -17.95
N GLN A 20 15.57 -6.27 -16.74
CA GLN A 20 15.47 -7.56 -16.04
C GLN A 20 15.31 -7.30 -14.54
N THR A 21 14.09 -6.95 -14.12
CA THR A 21 13.69 -7.31 -12.76
C THR A 21 13.50 -8.81 -12.81
N ASP A 22 14.55 -9.56 -12.49
CA ASP A 22 14.39 -10.96 -12.13
C ASP A 22 13.27 -10.99 -11.10
N ALA A 23 12.14 -11.61 -11.47
CA ALA A 23 11.04 -11.80 -10.56
C ALA A 23 11.55 -12.76 -9.48
N GLU A 24 12.19 -12.19 -8.45
CA GLU A 24 12.69 -12.91 -7.31
C GLU A 24 11.53 -13.75 -6.79
N MET A 25 11.73 -15.06 -6.71
CA MET A 25 10.71 -15.98 -6.22
C MET A 25 10.51 -15.72 -4.73
N VAL A 26 9.64 -14.77 -4.41
CA VAL A 26 9.28 -14.44 -3.02
C VAL A 26 8.28 -15.48 -2.51
N SER A 27 8.54 -16.02 -1.32
CA SER A 27 7.61 -16.92 -0.63
C SER A 27 6.25 -16.24 -0.43
N LEU A 28 5.17 -17.02 -0.49
CA LEU A 28 3.84 -16.51 -0.15
C LEU A 28 3.79 -15.99 1.30
N GLU A 29 4.54 -16.62 2.21
CA GLU A 29 4.67 -16.18 3.59
C GLU A 29 5.33 -14.81 3.69
N ASP A 30 6.49 -14.63 3.03
CA ASP A 30 7.18 -13.34 2.99
C ASP A 30 6.30 -12.25 2.38
N ARG A 31 5.57 -12.58 1.31
CA ARG A 31 4.62 -11.66 0.68
C ARG A 31 3.47 -11.28 1.62
N LEU A 32 2.98 -12.23 2.43
CA LEU A 32 1.94 -11.98 3.42
C LEU A 32 2.48 -11.08 4.54
N ILE A 33 3.66 -11.37 5.08
CA ILE A 33 4.30 -10.56 6.12
C ILE A 33 4.49 -9.13 5.61
N GLN A 34 5.05 -8.95 4.42
CA GLN A 34 5.24 -7.64 3.82
C GLN A 34 3.92 -6.90 3.60
N ALA A 35 2.88 -7.57 3.08
CA ALA A 35 1.58 -6.96 2.86
C ALA A 35 0.93 -6.53 4.19
N PHE A 36 0.99 -7.39 5.21
CA PHE A 36 0.48 -7.09 6.54
C PHE A 36 1.21 -5.91 7.18
N SER A 37 2.55 -5.91 7.20
CA SER A 37 3.32 -4.81 7.77
C SER A 37 3.03 -3.47 7.08
N ARG A 38 2.93 -3.46 5.74
CA ARG A 38 2.55 -2.26 4.99
C ARG A 38 1.15 -1.78 5.35
N SER A 39 0.18 -2.70 5.39
CA SER A 39 -1.20 -2.39 5.73
C SER A 39 -1.34 -1.85 7.16
N ALA A 40 -0.65 -2.45 8.13
CA ALA A 40 -0.66 -2.01 9.52
C ALA A 40 -0.08 -0.60 9.67
N VAL A 41 1.10 -0.34 9.10
CA VAL A 41 1.73 0.99 9.15
C VAL A 41 0.88 2.04 8.46
N ALA A 42 0.32 1.74 7.28
CA ALA A 42 -0.54 2.67 6.56
C ALA A 42 -1.83 3.00 7.34
N THR A 43 -2.46 1.98 7.91
CA THR A 43 -3.70 2.12 8.70
C THR A 43 -3.45 2.97 9.96
N ASP A 44 -2.37 2.70 10.69
CA ASP A 44 -2.03 3.48 11.89
C ASP A 44 -1.64 4.92 11.55
N ALA A 45 -0.90 5.14 10.46
CA ALA A 45 -0.55 6.48 9.99
C ALA A 45 -1.80 7.29 9.61
N GLU A 46 -2.74 6.70 8.87
CA GLU A 46 -3.98 7.36 8.48
C GLU A 46 -4.84 7.70 9.71
N ARG A 47 -4.98 6.75 10.65
CA ARG A 47 -5.68 6.99 11.92
C ARG A 47 -5.07 8.18 12.67
N ASN A 48 -3.74 8.21 12.79
CA ASN A 48 -3.05 9.28 13.49
C ASN A 48 -3.20 10.62 12.79
N ASP A 49 -3.15 10.69 11.46
CA ASP A 49 -3.38 11.94 10.72
C ASP A 49 -4.82 12.45 10.88
N ILE A 50 -5.82 11.55 10.83
CA ILE A 50 -7.22 11.90 11.12
C ILE A 50 -7.34 12.52 12.53
N MET A 51 -6.72 11.89 13.54
CA MET A 51 -6.77 12.38 14.92
C MET A 51 -6.05 13.72 15.09
N GLN A 52 -4.86 13.90 14.51
CA GLN A 52 -4.14 15.17 14.57
C GLN A 52 -4.90 16.32 13.90
N ARG A 53 -5.67 16.05 12.85
CA ARG A 53 -6.51 17.07 12.20
C ARG A 53 -7.69 17.50 13.07
N LEU A 54 -8.24 16.60 13.89
CA LEU A 54 -9.30 16.93 14.86
C LEU A 54 -8.79 17.85 15.98
N GLU A 55 -7.49 17.79 16.30
CA GLU A 55 -6.85 18.63 17.31
C GLU A 55 -6.55 20.06 16.83
N ARG A 56 -6.81 20.37 15.55
CA ARG A 56 -6.53 21.68 14.93
C ARG A 56 -7.81 22.51 14.77
N PRO A 57 -8.06 23.52 15.65
CA PRO A 57 -9.29 24.32 15.64
C PRO A 57 -9.60 25.00 14.30
N GLU A 58 -8.56 25.39 13.56
CA GLU A 58 -8.66 26.03 12.25
C GLU A 58 -9.16 25.09 11.15
N LEU A 59 -8.93 23.77 11.26
CA LEU A 59 -9.41 22.79 10.29
C LEU A 59 -10.86 22.38 10.57
N ILE A 60 -11.21 22.27 11.86
CA ILE A 60 -12.57 21.86 12.27
C ILE A 60 -13.61 22.98 12.20
N SER A 61 -13.17 24.23 11.94
CA SER A 61 -14.06 25.38 11.76
C SER A 61 -14.35 25.68 10.28
N ASN A 62 -13.67 25.01 9.34
CA ASN A 62 -13.89 25.15 7.91
C ASN A 62 -14.74 23.98 7.36
N PRO A 63 -15.96 24.23 6.83
CA PRO A 63 -16.83 23.18 6.30
C PRO A 63 -16.21 22.32 5.18
N ALA A 64 -15.36 22.89 4.32
CA ALA A 64 -14.71 22.14 3.26
C ALA A 64 -13.67 21.16 3.81
N GLU A 65 -12.90 21.58 4.82
CA GLU A 65 -11.94 20.72 5.52
C GLU A 65 -12.65 19.62 6.32
N LEU A 66 -13.76 19.94 6.97
CA LEU A 66 -14.60 18.95 7.66
C LEU A 66 -15.14 17.87 6.70
N PHE A 67 -15.60 18.27 5.51
CA PHE A 67 -16.05 17.31 4.50
C PHE A 67 -14.90 16.40 4.04
N ALA A 68 -13.72 16.97 3.77
CA ALA A 68 -12.54 16.19 3.41
C ALA A 68 -12.14 15.20 4.53
N LEU A 69 -12.18 15.64 5.80
CA LEU A 69 -11.91 14.79 6.95
C LEU A 69 -12.94 13.66 7.10
N GLN A 70 -14.22 13.95 6.88
CA GLN A 70 -15.30 12.97 6.90
C GLN A 70 -15.12 11.91 5.81
N GLN A 71 -14.78 12.32 4.59
CA GLN A 71 -14.50 11.39 3.49
C GLN A 71 -13.32 10.47 3.80
N ARG A 72 -12.23 11.01 4.36
CA ARG A 72 -11.07 10.22 4.76
C ARG A 72 -11.40 9.23 5.87
N THR A 73 -12.16 9.67 6.87
CA THR A 73 -12.63 8.80 7.95
C THR A 73 -13.50 7.66 7.42
N ALA A 74 -14.39 7.94 6.45
CA ALA A 74 -15.21 6.93 5.80
C ALA A 74 -14.36 5.92 5.00
N ASN A 75 -13.36 6.39 4.25
CA ASN A 75 -12.44 5.54 3.50
C ASN A 75 -11.64 4.62 4.42
N TYR A 76 -11.07 5.16 5.51
CA TYR A 76 -10.38 4.38 6.54
C TYR A 76 -11.28 3.27 7.10
N ASN A 77 -12.54 3.60 7.45
CA ASN A 77 -13.48 2.63 8.00
C ASN A 77 -13.78 1.49 6.99
N LEU A 78 -13.97 1.84 5.71
CA LEU A 78 -14.23 0.89 4.64
C LEU A 78 -13.04 -0.05 4.43
N GLU A 79 -11.83 0.49 4.39
CA GLU A 79 -10.59 -0.28 4.19
C GLU A 79 -10.39 -1.32 5.30
N VAL A 80 -10.40 -0.89 6.57
CA VAL A 80 -10.21 -1.78 7.72
C VAL A 80 -11.31 -2.85 7.80
N SER A 81 -12.56 -2.46 7.54
CA SER A 81 -13.70 -3.40 7.56
C SER A 81 -13.60 -4.44 6.45
N MET A 82 -13.13 -4.05 5.27
CA MET A 82 -12.93 -4.97 4.14
C MET A 82 -11.82 -5.97 4.43
N ILE A 83 -10.67 -5.51 4.94
CA ILE A 83 -9.56 -6.39 5.33
C ILE A 83 -10.03 -7.41 6.37
N SER A 84 -10.72 -6.95 7.42
CA SER A 84 -11.27 -7.84 8.45
C SER A 84 -12.26 -8.87 7.88
N THR A 85 -13.16 -8.42 7.00
CA THR A 85 -14.15 -9.29 6.37
C THR A 85 -13.50 -10.35 5.48
N LEU A 86 -12.57 -9.95 4.61
CA LEU A 86 -11.84 -10.86 3.72
C LEU A 86 -11.00 -11.87 4.51
N THR A 87 -10.30 -11.41 5.55
CA THR A 87 -9.53 -12.28 6.44
C THR A 87 -10.43 -13.34 7.06
N ARG A 88 -11.55 -12.93 7.66
CA ARG A 88 -12.51 -13.85 8.28
C ARG A 88 -13.11 -14.85 7.28
N LYS A 89 -13.46 -14.40 6.07
CA LYS A 89 -14.00 -15.28 5.03
C LYS A 89 -12.97 -16.28 4.52
N THR A 90 -11.72 -15.87 4.38
CA THR A 90 -10.62 -16.73 3.92
C THR A 90 -10.31 -17.80 4.96
N VAL A 91 -10.14 -17.42 6.22
CA VAL A 91 -9.91 -18.38 7.32
C VAL A 91 -11.09 -19.35 7.44
N GLY A 92 -12.33 -18.86 7.38
CA GLY A 92 -13.51 -19.72 7.42
C GLY A 92 -13.58 -20.72 6.25
N ALA A 93 -13.13 -20.34 5.05
CA ALA A 93 -13.03 -21.26 3.92
C ALA A 93 -11.97 -22.35 4.16
N VAL A 94 -10.80 -21.98 4.67
CA VAL A 94 -9.74 -22.93 5.04
C VAL A 94 -10.22 -23.90 6.12
N GLU A 95 -10.84 -23.39 7.18
CA GLU A 95 -11.41 -24.21 8.26
C GLU A 95 -12.47 -25.19 7.75
N SER A 96 -13.31 -24.75 6.80
CA SER A 96 -14.31 -25.61 6.17
C SER A 96 -13.68 -26.76 5.39
N LEU A 97 -12.59 -26.50 4.64
CA LEU A 97 -11.87 -27.51 3.87
C LEU A 97 -11.08 -28.48 4.76
N LEU A 98 -10.57 -28.03 5.91
CA LEU A 98 -9.83 -28.89 6.84
C LEU A 98 -10.73 -29.80 7.69
N ARG A 99 -12.02 -29.48 7.80
CA ARG A 99 -12.99 -30.24 8.60
C ARG A 99 -13.80 -31.26 7.77
N SER A 100 -13.87 -31.07 6.46
CA SER A 100 -14.46 -32.03 5.51
C SER A 100 -13.53 -33.20 5.24
#